data_AF-A0A0D2JQQ3-F1
#
_entry.id   AF-A0A0D2JQQ3-F1
#
_cell.length_a   1.000
_cell.length_b   1.000
_cell.length_c   1.000
_cell.angle_alpha   90.00
_cell.angle_beta   90.00
_cell.angle_gamma   90.00
#
_symmetry.space_group_name_H-M   'P 1'
#
loop_
_entity.id
_entity.type
_entity.pdbx_description
1 polymer ?
#
loop_
_entity_poly.entity_id
_entity_poly.type
_entity_poly.pdbx_seq_one_letter_code
_entity_poly.pdbx_strand_id
1 'polypeptide(L)'
;MAMISAGARTLNPFLRKRQPTFLSQRAALRRGPVHVAASIAVAHQYGYVIASTAFTAAVLQWQAIRVAIARRKYNVAYPKMYAEGEGEEAQIFNCTQRSHQNTLETAPAMLVMTCMLGLVYPVSAAILNAVWSVGRIFYATGYSTGDPSKRMTGAGISGLSYLGCIIATLVVGLRTALAA
;
A
#
# COMPACT_ATOMS: atom_id res chain seq x y z
N MET A 1 11.00 -96.53 3.13
CA MET A 1 10.59 -95.32 2.39
C MET A 1 9.90 -94.40 3.38
N ALA A 2 10.43 -93.20 3.57
CA ALA A 2 10.36 -92.43 4.81
C ALA A 2 8.99 -91.78 5.11
N MET A 3 8.57 -91.83 6.37
CA MET A 3 7.68 -90.84 6.98
C MET A 3 8.30 -90.45 8.32
N ILE A 4 8.82 -89.23 8.42
CA ILE A 4 9.20 -88.62 9.70
C ILE A 4 8.16 -87.55 10.01
N SER A 5 7.39 -87.83 11.05
CA SER A 5 6.44 -86.93 11.68
C SER A 5 7.11 -86.18 12.84
N ALA A 6 6.81 -84.89 12.90
CA ALA A 6 6.68 -84.00 14.06
C ALA A 6 7.84 -83.83 15.05
N GLY A 7 8.20 -82.56 15.30
CA GLY A 7 9.07 -82.21 16.43
C GLY A 7 9.39 -80.73 16.55
N ALA A 8 8.43 -79.96 17.05
CA ALA A 8 8.53 -78.67 17.75
C ALA A 8 9.77 -77.77 17.57
N ARG A 9 9.54 -76.53 17.10
CA ARG A 9 10.38 -75.38 17.44
C ARG A 9 9.53 -74.24 17.96
N THR A 10 9.71 -73.96 19.24
CA THR A 10 9.14 -72.86 20.02
C THR A 10 9.42 -71.51 19.38
N LEU A 11 8.36 -70.77 19.05
CA LEU A 11 8.42 -69.39 18.58
C LEU A 11 8.83 -68.46 19.73
N ASN A 12 9.91 -67.70 19.50
CA ASN A 12 10.40 -66.62 20.36
C ASN A 12 9.34 -65.48 20.42
N PRO A 13 8.92 -64.97 21.60
CA PRO A 13 7.81 -64.02 21.71
C PRO A 13 8.12 -62.57 21.25
N PHE A 14 9.28 -62.32 20.63
CA PHE A 14 9.80 -60.97 20.40
C PHE A 14 9.46 -60.29 19.05
N LEU A 15 8.48 -60.78 18.28
CA LEU A 15 8.10 -60.14 17.02
C LEU A 15 6.57 -59.98 16.88
N ARG A 16 5.97 -59.20 17.78
CA ARG A 16 4.61 -58.67 17.59
C ARG A 16 4.59 -57.15 17.57
N LYS A 17 5.39 -56.54 16.69
CA LYS A 17 5.07 -55.19 16.18
C LYS A 17 4.37 -55.38 14.84
N ARG A 18 3.04 -55.38 14.86
CA ARG A 18 2.22 -55.26 13.64
C ARG A 18 2.66 -53.97 12.95
N GLN A 19 3.36 -54.08 11.82
CA GLN A 19 3.49 -52.94 10.93
C GLN A 19 2.09 -52.62 10.38
N PRO A 20 1.64 -51.36 10.46
CA PRO A 20 0.37 -50.98 9.87
C PRO A 20 0.42 -51.28 8.37
N THR A 21 -0.55 -52.04 7.89
CA THR A 21 -0.70 -52.36 6.47
C THR A 21 -0.82 -51.07 5.67
N PHE A 22 -0.18 -51.03 4.49
CA PHE A 22 -0.18 -49.88 3.56
C PHE A 22 -1.58 -49.27 3.32
N LEU A 23 -2.63 -50.07 3.44
CA LEU A 23 -4.02 -49.65 3.31
C LEU A 23 -4.51 -48.72 4.45
N SER A 24 -3.96 -48.82 5.66
CA SER A 24 -4.33 -47.93 6.78
C SER A 24 -3.66 -46.56 6.70
N GLN A 25 -2.54 -46.44 5.97
CA GLN A 25 -1.88 -45.15 5.73
C GLN A 25 -2.63 -44.30 4.68
N ARG A 26 -3.31 -44.92 3.71
CA ARG A 26 -4.08 -44.20 2.69
C ARG A 26 -5.34 -43.53 3.23
N ALA A 27 -5.99 -44.13 4.24
CA ALA A 27 -7.17 -43.55 4.87
C ALA A 27 -6.86 -42.31 5.75
N ALA A 28 -5.62 -42.18 6.24
CA ALA A 28 -5.21 -41.08 7.12
C ALA A 28 -4.77 -39.82 6.36
N LEU A 29 -4.59 -39.87 5.03
CA LEU A 29 -4.34 -38.70 4.20
C LEU A 29 -5.66 -38.03 3.80
N ARG A 30 -6.48 -37.72 4.79
CA ARG A 30 -7.58 -36.76 4.64
C ARG A 30 -6.92 -35.40 4.46
N ARG A 31 -6.62 -35.03 3.20
CA ARG A 31 -6.19 -33.67 2.85
C ARG A 31 -7.19 -32.72 3.50
N GLY A 32 -6.76 -31.94 4.49
CA GLY A 32 -7.57 -30.85 5.03
C GLY A 32 -8.03 -29.93 3.89
N PRO A 33 -9.03 -29.05 4.12
CA PRO A 33 -9.43 -28.09 3.11
C PRO A 33 -8.18 -27.38 2.59
N VAL A 34 -7.85 -27.64 1.33
CA VAL A 34 -6.77 -26.93 0.65
C VAL A 34 -7.32 -25.52 0.50
N HIS A 35 -6.84 -24.60 1.34
CA HIS A 35 -7.02 -23.18 1.11
C HIS A 35 -6.30 -22.88 -0.21
N VAL A 36 -7.05 -22.88 -1.31
CA VAL A 36 -6.54 -22.42 -2.60
C VAL A 36 -6.25 -20.93 -2.41
N ALA A 37 -4.98 -20.60 -2.16
CA ALA A 37 -4.53 -19.22 -2.23
C ALA A 37 -4.71 -18.79 -3.69
N ALA A 38 -5.82 -18.09 -3.98
CA ALA A 38 -6.03 -17.51 -5.29
C ALA A 38 -4.91 -16.50 -5.55
N SER A 39 -4.02 -16.82 -6.49
CA SER A 39 -2.97 -15.90 -6.92
C SER A 39 -3.58 -14.83 -7.82
N ILE A 40 -3.51 -13.57 -7.39
CA ILE A 40 -3.86 -12.43 -8.26
C ILE A 40 -2.69 -12.20 -9.20
N ALA A 41 -2.87 -12.52 -10.48
CA ALA A 41 -1.90 -12.16 -11.51
C ALA A 41 -2.05 -10.67 -11.81
N VAL A 42 -0.99 -9.90 -11.56
CA VAL A 42 -0.96 -8.45 -11.79
C VAL A 42 -0.25 -8.16 -13.11
N ALA A 43 -0.77 -7.22 -13.90
CA ALA A 43 -0.16 -6.81 -15.15
C ALA A 43 1.25 -6.26 -14.95
N HIS A 44 2.17 -6.49 -15.90
CA HIS A 44 3.55 -6.00 -15.84
C HIS A 44 3.62 -4.47 -15.64
N GLN A 45 2.68 -3.74 -16.25
CA GLN A 45 2.58 -2.28 -16.17
C GLN A 45 2.24 -1.78 -14.76
N TYR A 46 1.78 -2.64 -13.84
CA TYR A 46 1.52 -2.25 -12.45
C TYR A 46 2.81 -1.80 -11.72
N GLY A 47 3.99 -2.13 -12.23
CA GLY A 47 5.25 -1.53 -11.78
C GLY A 47 5.22 0.01 -11.77
N TYR A 48 4.48 0.64 -12.70
CA TYR A 48 4.29 2.11 -12.71
C TYR A 48 3.47 2.61 -11.52
N VAL A 49 2.50 1.82 -11.05
CA VAL A 49 1.68 2.13 -9.87
C VAL A 49 2.56 2.12 -8.62
N ILE A 50 3.42 1.10 -8.50
CA ILE A 50 4.39 0.98 -7.40
C ILE A 50 5.37 2.17 -7.42
N ALA A 51 5.95 2.48 -8.58
CA ALA A 51 6.88 3.59 -8.74
C ALA A 51 6.23 4.94 -8.41
N SER A 52 5.01 5.20 -8.91
CA SER A 52 4.30 6.45 -8.62
C SER A 52 3.92 6.57 -7.14
N THR A 53 3.55 5.48 -6.49
CA THR A 53 3.26 5.44 -5.04
C THR A 53 4.52 5.76 -4.22
N ALA A 54 5.66 5.17 -4.59
CA ALA A 54 6.94 5.48 -3.97
C ALA A 54 7.33 6.95 -4.17
N PHE A 55 7.07 7.50 -5.35
CA PHE A 55 7.27 8.92 -5.63
C PHE A 55 6.41 9.82 -4.73
N THR A 56 5.13 9.48 -4.54
CA THR A 56 4.26 10.20 -3.60
C THR A 56 4.82 10.17 -2.18
N ALA A 57 5.30 9.02 -1.71
CA ALA A 57 5.91 8.91 -0.39
C ALA A 57 7.16 9.81 -0.26
N ALA A 58 7.99 9.88 -1.30
CA ALA A 58 9.14 10.80 -1.34
C ALA A 58 8.71 12.28 -1.27
N VAL A 59 7.62 12.67 -1.94
CA VAL A 59 7.06 14.03 -1.85
C VAL A 59 6.55 14.34 -0.45
N LEU A 60 5.86 13.41 0.21
CA LEU A 60 5.42 13.58 1.61
C LEU A 60 6.62 13.77 2.55
N GLN A 61 7.67 12.95 2.38
CA GLN A 61 8.88 13.05 3.19
C GLN A 61 9.63 14.37 2.93
N TRP A 62 9.69 14.82 1.68
CA TRP A 62 10.26 16.12 1.32
C TRP A 62 9.51 17.28 2.01
N GLN A 63 8.17 17.26 2.01
CA GLN A 63 7.38 18.28 2.72
C GLN A 63 7.63 18.26 4.24
N ALA A 64 7.73 17.08 4.85
CA ALA A 64 8.05 16.94 6.26
C ALA A 64 9.44 17.52 6.60
N ILE A 65 10.45 17.27 5.75
CA ILE A 65 11.79 17.85 5.90
C ILE A 65 11.74 19.38 5.80
N ARG A 66 10.96 19.93 4.86
CA ARG A 66 10.80 21.39 4.73
C ARG A 66 10.19 22.02 5.98
N VAL A 67 9.18 21.38 6.56
CA VAL A 67 8.61 21.79 7.86
C VAL A 67 9.67 21.75 8.95
N ALA A 68 10.49 20.70 9.03
CA ALA A 68 11.55 20.59 10.04
C ALA A 68 12.62 21.68 9.88
N ILE A 69 13.01 22.00 8.64
CA ILE A 69 13.94 23.09 8.34
C ILE A 69 13.33 24.45 8.73
N ALA A 70 12.08 24.71 8.33
CA ALA A 70 11.38 25.95 8.67
C ALA A 70 11.22 26.11 10.18
N ARG A 71 10.91 25.02 10.89
CA ARG A 71 10.82 25.00 12.35
C ARG A 71 12.10 25.47 13.03
N ARG A 72 13.25 24.96 12.54
CA ARG A 72 14.57 25.38 13.05
C ARG A 72 14.87 26.83 12.68
N LYS A 73 14.56 27.25 11.46
CA LYS A 73 14.80 28.61 10.97
C LYS A 73 14.04 29.67 11.77
N TYR A 74 12.78 29.39 12.11
CA TYR A 74 11.88 30.34 12.78
C TYR A 74 11.68 30.03 14.28
N ASN A 75 12.56 29.21 14.87
CA ASN A 75 12.59 28.90 16.31
C ASN A 75 11.24 28.45 16.91
N VAL A 76 10.45 27.67 16.16
CA VAL A 76 9.15 27.19 16.65
C VAL A 76 9.34 25.90 17.45
N ALA A 77 9.36 26.01 18.78
CA ALA A 77 9.53 24.86 19.67
C ALA A 77 8.37 23.85 19.55
N TYR A 78 8.68 22.56 19.67
CA TYR A 78 7.65 21.54 19.91
C TYR A 78 7.02 21.76 21.30
N PRO A 79 5.72 21.48 21.51
CA PRO A 79 4.77 20.85 20.59
C PRO A 79 3.98 21.86 19.73
N LYS A 80 4.38 23.15 19.66
CA LYS A 80 3.63 24.16 18.92
C LYS A 80 3.51 23.77 17.44
N MET A 81 2.28 23.75 16.94
CA MET A 81 1.98 23.40 15.56
C MET A 81 2.20 24.60 14.63
N TYR A 82 1.78 25.78 15.06
CA TYR A 82 1.89 27.05 14.35
C TYR A 82 2.73 28.05 15.15
N ALA A 83 3.37 28.97 14.43
CA ALA A 83 3.97 30.16 15.01
C ALA A 83 2.89 31.17 15.38
N GLU A 84 3.10 31.89 16.48
CA GLU A 84 2.20 32.94 16.97
C GLU A 84 2.51 34.28 16.30
N GLY A 85 1.49 35.13 16.16
CA GLY A 85 1.60 36.46 15.55
C GLY A 85 1.36 36.48 14.04
N GLU A 86 1.34 37.70 13.48
CA GLU A 86 1.04 37.97 12.07
C GLU A 86 2.28 38.37 11.25
N GLY A 87 3.48 38.29 11.85
CA GLY A 87 4.72 38.62 11.17
C GLY A 87 5.01 37.72 9.97
N GLU A 88 5.79 38.23 9.01
CA GLU A 88 6.12 37.53 7.76
C GLU A 88 6.72 36.13 8.01
N GLU A 89 7.63 36.01 8.99
CA GLU A 89 8.25 34.74 9.36
C GLU A 89 7.24 33.72 9.91
N ALA A 90 6.30 34.18 10.74
CA ALA A 90 5.24 33.35 11.28
C ALA A 90 4.32 32.86 10.15
N GLN A 91 3.99 33.73 9.20
CA GLN A 91 3.18 33.37 8.02
C GLN A 91 3.90 32.36 7.13
N ILE A 92 5.19 32.52 6.86
CA ILE A 92 5.98 31.56 6.07
C ILE A 92 5.99 30.19 6.74
N PHE A 93 6.26 30.12 8.05
CA PHE A 93 6.22 28.87 8.79
C PHE A 93 4.83 28.24 8.77
N ASN A 94 3.79 29.02 9.08
CA ASN A 94 2.41 28.55 9.15
C ASN A 94 1.92 28.02 7.80
N CYS A 95 2.26 28.70 6.70
CA CYS A 95 1.94 28.23 5.36
C CYS A 95 2.72 26.96 4.98
N THR A 96 4.00 26.86 5.36
CA THR A 96 4.81 25.65 5.14
C THR A 96 4.22 24.45 5.88
N GLN A 97 3.85 24.64 7.16
CA GLN A 97 3.18 23.62 7.98
C GLN A 97 1.83 23.21 7.39
N ARG A 98 0.97 24.19 7.06
CA ARG A 98 -0.36 23.93 6.51
C ARG A 98 -0.29 23.20 5.17
N SER A 99 0.69 23.52 4.33
CA SER A 99 0.89 22.85 3.06
C SER A 99 1.12 21.34 3.22
N HIS A 100 1.96 20.94 4.18
CA HIS A 100 2.23 19.53 4.43
C HIS A 100 0.98 18.81 4.95
N GLN A 101 0.30 19.41 5.94
CA GLN A 101 -0.94 18.87 6.50
C GLN A 101 -2.04 18.69 5.45
N ASN A 102 -2.21 19.67 4.56
CA ASN A 102 -3.20 19.56 3.49
C ASN A 102 -2.89 18.40 2.52
N THR A 103 -1.61 18.07 2.32
CA THR A 103 -1.26 16.89 1.52
C THR A 103 -1.64 15.62 2.28
N LEU A 104 -1.36 15.56 3.59
CA LEU A 104 -1.69 14.41 4.43
C LEU A 104 -3.20 14.16 4.54
N GLU A 105 -4.04 15.20 4.45
CA GLU A 105 -5.51 15.07 4.41
C GLU A 105 -6.01 14.32 3.18
N THR A 106 -5.28 14.37 2.06
CA THR A 106 -5.73 13.83 0.75
C THR A 106 -4.90 12.66 0.25
N ALA A 107 -3.66 12.51 0.71
CA ALA A 107 -2.75 11.46 0.29
C ALA A 107 -3.29 10.03 0.53
N PRO A 108 -3.92 9.70 1.69
CA PRO A 108 -4.41 8.34 1.93
C PRO A 108 -5.45 7.91 0.88
N ALA A 109 -6.43 8.78 0.60
CA ALA A 109 -7.44 8.53 -0.41
C ALA A 109 -6.82 8.42 -1.81
N MET A 110 -5.90 9.33 -2.17
CA MET A 110 -5.24 9.28 -3.48
C MET A 110 -4.46 7.98 -3.70
N LEU A 111 -3.69 7.53 -2.69
CA LEU A 111 -2.92 6.31 -2.77
C LEU A 111 -3.81 5.07 -2.88
N VAL A 112 -4.87 4.97 -2.06
CA VAL A 112 -5.81 3.85 -2.12
C VAL A 112 -6.50 3.77 -3.48
N MET A 113 -7.04 4.89 -3.98
CA MET A 113 -7.68 4.93 -5.30
C MET A 113 -6.70 4.57 -6.41
N THR A 114 -5.45 5.06 -6.35
CA THR A 114 -4.41 4.71 -7.33
C THR A 114 -4.12 3.21 -7.33
N CYS A 115 -3.97 2.60 -6.17
CA CYS A 115 -3.74 1.16 -6.04
C CYS A 115 -4.91 0.33 -6.59
N MET A 116 -6.15 0.75 -6.30
CA MET A 116 -7.37 0.08 -6.78
C MET A 116 -7.57 0.24 -8.29
N LEU A 117 -7.54 1.48 -8.79
CA LEU A 117 -7.67 1.79 -10.21
C LEU A 117 -6.56 1.12 -11.03
N GLY A 118 -5.35 1.04 -10.46
CA GLY A 118 -4.20 0.41 -11.08
C GLY A 118 -4.39 -1.07 -11.38
N LEU A 119 -5.27 -1.79 -10.67
CA LEU A 119 -5.54 -3.21 -10.91
C LEU A 119 -6.20 -3.43 -12.28
N VAL A 120 -6.90 -2.42 -12.79
CA VAL A 120 -7.60 -2.46 -14.08
C VAL A 120 -6.89 -1.60 -15.12
N TYR A 121 -6.44 -0.39 -14.74
CA TYR A 121 -5.79 0.59 -15.62
C TYR A 121 -4.46 1.11 -15.00
N PRO A 122 -3.40 0.27 -14.97
CA PRO A 122 -2.16 0.57 -14.26
C PRO A 122 -1.46 1.84 -14.73
N VAL A 123 -1.39 2.06 -16.05
CA VAL A 123 -0.71 3.24 -16.63
C VAL A 123 -1.47 4.52 -16.30
N SER A 124 -2.79 4.53 -16.48
CA SER A 124 -3.63 5.71 -16.20
C SER A 124 -3.63 6.07 -14.72
N ALA A 125 -3.72 5.08 -13.82
CA ALA A 125 -3.62 5.29 -12.38
C ALA A 125 -2.27 5.91 -11.99
N ALA A 126 -1.17 5.37 -12.52
CA ALA A 126 0.17 5.89 -12.25
C ALA A 126 0.36 7.33 -12.74
N ILE A 127 -0.14 7.67 -13.94
CA ILE A 127 -0.07 9.03 -14.48
C ILE A 127 -0.86 10.00 -13.59
N LEU A 128 -2.09 9.65 -13.21
CA LEU A 128 -2.89 10.49 -12.32
C LEU A 128 -2.16 10.72 -10.99
N ASN A 129 -1.63 9.67 -10.37
CA ASN A 129 -0.89 9.84 -9.11
C ASN A 129 0.40 10.66 -9.25
N ALA A 130 1.12 10.51 -10.36
CA ALA A 130 2.30 11.31 -10.66
C ALA A 130 1.95 12.80 -10.86
N VAL A 131 0.91 13.10 -11.66
CA VAL A 131 0.43 14.48 -11.89
C VAL A 131 -0.03 15.12 -10.58
N TRP A 132 -0.78 14.38 -9.75
CA TRP A 132 -1.19 14.84 -8.44
C TRP A 132 0.03 15.18 -7.56
N SER A 133 1.01 14.27 -7.50
CA SER A 133 2.23 14.43 -6.69
C SER A 133 3.07 15.63 -7.15
N VAL A 134 3.23 15.83 -8.46
CA VAL A 134 3.87 17.02 -9.03
C VAL A 134 3.08 18.30 -8.69
N GLY A 135 1.75 18.25 -8.78
CA GLY A 135 0.89 19.35 -8.33
C GLY A 135 1.12 19.71 -6.86
N ARG A 136 1.33 18.72 -5.98
CA ARG A 136 1.67 18.93 -4.56
C ARG A 136 3.05 19.55 -4.35
N ILE A 137 4.01 19.31 -5.24
CA ILE A 137 5.31 20.01 -5.23
C ILE A 137 5.10 21.49 -5.51
N PHE A 138 4.39 21.85 -6.59
CA PHE A 138 4.08 23.25 -6.91
C PHE A 138 3.25 23.92 -5.82
N TYR A 139 2.25 23.22 -5.28
CA TYR A 139 1.43 23.70 -4.17
C TYR A 139 2.30 24.05 -2.97
N ALA A 140 3.18 23.14 -2.55
CA ALA A 140 4.04 23.36 -1.39
C ALA A 140 5.09 24.42 -1.63
N THR A 141 5.68 24.50 -2.82
CA THR A 141 6.67 25.54 -3.14
C THR A 141 6.03 26.93 -3.12
N GLY A 142 4.87 27.10 -3.76
CA GLY A 142 4.16 28.37 -3.79
C GLY A 142 3.61 28.78 -2.42
N TYR A 143 2.99 27.86 -1.69
CA TYR A 143 2.39 28.19 -0.39
C TYR A 143 3.46 28.57 0.65
N SER A 144 4.64 27.94 0.60
CA SER A 144 5.72 28.21 1.58
C SER A 144 6.42 29.57 1.39
N THR A 145 5.94 30.45 0.50
CA THR A 145 6.42 31.84 0.46
C THR A 145 5.73 32.73 1.49
N GLY A 146 4.81 32.18 2.31
CA GLY A 146 4.00 32.94 3.26
C GLY A 146 2.77 33.62 2.66
N ASP A 147 2.56 33.49 1.34
CA ASP A 147 1.38 34.01 0.65
C ASP A 147 0.45 32.83 0.28
N PRO A 148 -0.73 32.71 0.92
CA PRO A 148 -1.66 31.64 0.64
C PRO A 148 -2.17 31.58 -0.80
N SER A 149 -2.15 32.69 -1.55
CA SER A 149 -2.65 32.74 -2.92
C SER A 149 -1.73 32.00 -3.90
N LYS A 150 -0.43 31.92 -3.62
CA LYS A 150 0.57 31.27 -4.51
C LYS A 150 0.44 29.75 -4.57
N ARG A 151 -0.41 29.14 -3.75
CA ARG A 151 -0.73 27.71 -3.82
C ARG A 151 -1.62 27.33 -5.00
N MET A 152 -2.31 28.30 -5.61
CA MET A 152 -3.43 28.05 -6.53
C MET A 152 -3.04 27.26 -7.78
N THR A 153 -1.85 27.50 -8.35
CA THR A 153 -1.37 26.73 -9.51
C THR A 153 -1.25 25.24 -9.19
N GLY A 154 -0.60 24.91 -8.06
CA GLY A 154 -0.51 23.53 -7.59
C GLY A 154 -1.86 22.95 -7.17
N ALA A 155 -2.76 23.77 -6.64
CA ALA A 155 -4.11 23.36 -6.25
C ALA A 155 -4.94 22.95 -7.46
N GLY A 156 -4.86 23.69 -8.57
CA GLY A 156 -5.55 23.33 -9.81
C GLY A 156 -5.04 22.02 -10.40
N ILE A 157 -3.72 21.87 -10.54
CA ILE A 157 -3.10 20.65 -11.10
C ILE A 157 -3.44 19.42 -10.25
N SER A 158 -3.20 19.50 -8.94
CA SER A 158 -3.46 18.37 -8.03
C SER A 158 -4.96 18.11 -7.88
N GLY A 159 -5.80 19.15 -7.80
CA GLY A 159 -7.24 19.02 -7.68
C GLY A 159 -7.89 18.34 -8.89
N LEU A 160 -7.54 18.75 -10.11
CA LEU A 160 -8.05 18.14 -11.34
C LEU A 160 -7.64 16.66 -11.43
N SER A 161 -6.39 16.37 -11.10
CA SER A 161 -5.88 15.00 -11.10
C SER A 161 -6.56 14.12 -10.05
N TYR A 162 -6.77 14.65 -8.84
CA TYR A 162 -7.48 13.97 -7.75
C TYR A 162 -8.94 13.66 -8.14
N LEU A 163 -9.66 14.65 -8.69
CA LEU A 163 -11.01 14.46 -9.17
C LEU A 163 -11.09 13.44 -10.31
N GLY A 164 -10.13 13.48 -11.24
CA GLY A 164 -10.00 12.48 -12.30
C GLY A 164 -9.83 11.07 -11.74
N CYS A 165 -9.02 10.91 -10.69
CA CYS A 165 -8.83 9.62 -10.01
C CYS A 165 -10.10 9.14 -9.31
N ILE A 166 -10.84 10.02 -8.63
CA ILE A 166 -12.15 9.69 -8.03
C ILE A 166 -13.13 9.19 -9.09
N ILE A 167 -13.31 9.96 -10.15
CA ILE A 167 -14.28 9.64 -11.22
C ILE A 167 -13.88 8.33 -11.90
N ALA A 168 -12.61 8.16 -12.27
CA ALA A 168 -12.13 6.95 -12.90
C ALA A 168 -12.35 5.72 -11.99
N THR A 169 -12.00 5.82 -10.72
CA THR A 169 -12.18 4.72 -9.76
C THR A 169 -13.65 4.36 -9.58
N LEU A 170 -14.53 5.36 -9.45
CA LEU A 170 -15.98 5.16 -9.35
C LEU A 170 -16.55 4.48 -10.60
N VAL A 171 -16.23 5.00 -11.78
CA VAL A 171 -16.72 4.46 -13.06
C VAL A 171 -16.27 3.02 -13.26
N VAL A 172 -14.99 2.73 -12.97
CA VAL A 172 -14.46 1.37 -13.07
C VAL A 172 -15.14 0.44 -12.08
N GLY A 173 -15.30 0.86 -10.82
CA GLY A 173 -16.01 0.08 -9.80
C GLY A 173 -17.44 -0.25 -10.19
N LEU A 174 -18.21 0.74 -10.65
CA LEU A 174 -19.60 0.54 -11.12
C LEU A 174 -19.65 -0.38 -12.34
N ARG A 175 -18.76 -0.18 -13.32
CA ARG A 175 -18.69 -1.07 -14.49
C ARG A 175 -18.38 -2.50 -14.11
N THR A 176 -17.45 -2.73 -13.19
CA THR A 176 -17.12 -4.09 -12.72
C THR A 176 -18.25 -4.73 -11.93
N ALA A 177 -19.04 -3.95 -11.18
CA ALA A 177 -20.15 -4.45 -10.39
C ALA A 177 -21.39 -4.77 -11.23
N LEU A 178 -21.66 -3.97 -12.28
CA LEU A 178 -22.84 -4.12 -13.15
C LEU A 178 -22.62 -5.02 -14.36
N ALA A 179 -21.37 -5.36 -14.68
CA ALA A 179 -21.03 -6.33 -15.71
C ALA A 179 -20.98 -7.79 -15.21
N ALA A 180 -21.23 -7.99 -13.91
CA ALA A 180 -21.40 -9.30 -13.27
C ALA A 180 -22.88 -9.67 -13.21
#